data_AF-A0A0S8FQN9-F1
#
_entry.id   AF-A0A0S8FQN9-F1
#
_cell.length_a   1.000
_cell.length_b   1.000
_cell.length_c   1.000
_cell.angle_alpha   90.00
_cell.angle_beta   90.00
_cell.angle_gamma   90.00
#
_symmetry.space_group_name_H-M   'P 1'
#
loop_
_entity.id
_entity.type
_entity.pdbx_description
1 polymer ?
#
loop_
_entity_poly.entity_id
_entity_poly.type
_entity_poly.pdbx_seq_one_letter_code
_entity_poly.pdbx_strand_id
1 'polypeptide(L)'
;MPGIRTIIVCLFATGLFLSLPDRAASQQAPGERREVEQAPDRGPSEGEGPFERLIIRGAIVIDGTGGPPQGPKDIVIEGNRIVQIRNLGAPNLPIDPDRRPQEATGEIDAFGMFVLPGFVDTHAHTGGRAQGTPAEYVYKLWLGHGVTTIRDPGSGNGVGWTLEARERSARNQIVAPRIFVYVRPGAGWDG
;
A
#
# COMPACT_ATOMS: atom_id res chain seq x y z
N MET A 1 37.00 -41.78 -50.93
CA MET A 1 37.05 -40.63 -51.87
C MET A 1 35.63 -40.18 -52.15
N PRO A 2 35.33 -38.90 -52.45
CA PRO A 2 35.52 -37.61 -51.75
C PRO A 2 34.23 -37.23 -50.96
N GLY A 3 34.10 -36.26 -50.05
CA GLY A 3 34.75 -34.97 -49.87
C GLY A 3 33.77 -33.83 -50.24
N ILE A 4 32.74 -33.56 -49.43
CA ILE A 4 31.91 -32.34 -49.60
C ILE A 4 32.24 -31.37 -48.47
N ARG A 5 33.00 -30.35 -48.85
CA ARG A 5 33.37 -29.19 -48.05
C ARG A 5 32.24 -28.16 -48.16
N THR A 6 31.53 -27.89 -47.07
CA THR A 6 30.65 -26.72 -46.99
C THR A 6 31.50 -25.50 -46.67
N ILE A 7 31.62 -24.61 -47.65
CA ILE A 7 32.29 -23.32 -47.55
C ILE A 7 31.42 -22.37 -46.73
N ILE A 8 31.95 -21.86 -45.62
CA ILE A 8 31.40 -20.70 -44.93
C ILE A 8 31.82 -19.46 -45.72
N VAL A 9 30.86 -18.82 -46.40
CA VAL A 9 31.06 -17.48 -46.96
C VAL A 9 30.76 -16.47 -45.86
N CYS A 10 31.82 -15.92 -45.24
CA CYS A 10 31.72 -14.70 -44.46
C CYS A 10 31.53 -13.51 -45.41
N LEU A 11 30.30 -13.01 -45.52
CA LEU A 11 30.07 -11.67 -46.08
C LEU A 11 30.39 -10.64 -44.99
N PHE A 12 31.53 -9.97 -45.12
CA PHE A 12 31.78 -8.69 -44.46
C PHE A 12 30.96 -7.62 -45.19
N ALA A 13 29.80 -7.27 -44.66
CA ALA A 13 29.10 -6.05 -45.06
C ALA A 13 29.79 -4.87 -44.36
N THR A 14 30.64 -4.17 -45.11
CA THR A 14 31.15 -2.85 -44.75
C THR A 14 29.98 -1.88 -44.60
N GLY A 15 30.04 -1.11 -43.51
CA GLY A 15 28.90 -0.38 -42.97
C GLY A 15 28.37 0.74 -43.85
N LEU A 16 27.05 0.88 -43.76
CA LEU A 16 26.39 2.17 -43.85
C LEU A 16 25.76 2.42 -42.48
N PHE A 17 26.41 3.25 -41.67
CA PHE A 17 25.81 3.82 -40.46
C PHE A 17 24.66 4.74 -40.91
N LEU A 18 23.48 4.17 -41.13
CA LEU A 18 22.25 4.95 -41.03
C LEU A 18 22.10 5.32 -39.56
N SER A 19 22.30 6.60 -39.25
CA SER A 19 21.81 7.20 -38.02
C SER A 19 20.30 6.93 -37.95
N LEU A 20 19.95 5.89 -37.21
CA LEU A 20 18.60 5.74 -36.70
C LEU A 20 18.35 6.99 -35.85
N PRO A 21 17.26 7.72 -36.06
CA PRO A 21 16.91 8.77 -35.12
C PRO A 21 16.80 8.11 -33.75
N ASP A 22 17.56 8.63 -32.79
CA ASP A 22 17.33 8.36 -31.38
C ASP A 22 15.83 8.42 -31.17
N ARG A 23 15.23 7.30 -30.74
CA ARG A 23 13.90 7.32 -30.13
C ARG A 23 14.06 8.02 -28.80
N ALA A 24 14.23 9.34 -28.89
CA ALA A 24 13.96 10.28 -27.84
C ALA A 24 12.59 9.94 -27.27
N ALA A 25 12.52 10.03 -25.94
CA ALA A 25 11.32 9.88 -25.12
C ALA A 25 10.04 10.14 -25.91
N SER A 26 9.12 9.17 -25.89
CA SER A 26 7.80 9.30 -26.47
C SER A 26 7.15 10.60 -25.97
N GLN A 27 7.13 11.61 -26.83
CA GLN A 27 6.28 12.76 -26.67
C GLN A 27 4.85 12.24 -26.78
N GLN A 28 4.14 12.21 -25.65
CA GLN A 28 2.74 11.82 -25.60
C GLN A 28 1.91 12.76 -26.48
N ALA A 29 0.97 12.17 -27.23
CA ALA A 29 0.05 12.93 -28.05
C ALA A 29 -0.78 13.90 -27.18
N PRO A 30 -1.03 15.14 -27.65
CA PRO A 30 -1.86 16.08 -26.91
C PRO A 30 -3.28 15.54 -26.81
N GLY A 31 -3.78 15.29 -25.59
CA GLY A 31 -5.19 14.97 -25.34
C GLY A 31 -5.48 13.72 -24.52
N GLU A 32 -4.49 12.88 -24.21
CA GLU A 32 -4.72 11.72 -23.36
C GLU A 32 -4.58 12.11 -21.87
N ARG A 33 -5.69 12.15 -21.13
CA ARG A 33 -5.66 12.31 -19.66
C ARG A 33 -4.75 11.23 -19.08
N ARG A 34 -3.63 11.63 -18.45
CA ARG A 34 -2.70 10.71 -17.75
C ARG A 34 -3.35 10.01 -16.56
N GLU A 35 -4.40 10.63 -16.03
CA GLU A 35 -5.13 10.26 -14.84
C GLU A 35 -5.74 8.87 -14.95
N VAL A 36 -5.54 8.05 -13.92
CA VAL A 36 -6.32 6.82 -13.72
C VAL A 36 -7.69 7.14 -13.13
N GLU A 37 -8.62 6.21 -13.27
CA GLU A 37 -9.91 6.28 -12.61
C GLU A 37 -9.73 6.37 -11.08
N GLN A 38 -10.45 7.30 -10.46
CA GLN A 38 -10.55 7.44 -9.00
C GLN A 38 -11.10 6.15 -8.39
N ALA A 39 -10.76 5.86 -7.13
CA ALA A 39 -11.42 4.76 -6.43
C ALA A 39 -12.93 5.03 -6.29
N PRO A 40 -13.81 4.02 -6.47
CA PRO A 40 -15.24 4.17 -6.26
C PRO A 40 -15.53 4.35 -4.76
N ASP A 41 -16.76 4.76 -4.44
CA ASP A 41 -17.20 4.83 -3.06
C ASP A 41 -17.14 3.46 -2.37
N ARG A 42 -16.78 3.47 -1.09
CA ARG A 42 -16.64 2.28 -0.25
C ARG A 42 -17.95 1.50 -0.22
N GLY A 43 -17.89 0.24 -0.63
CA GLY A 43 -19.00 -0.70 -0.60
C GLY A 43 -19.36 -1.16 0.81
N PRO A 44 -20.59 -1.69 1.01
CA PRO A 44 -21.09 -2.08 2.33
C PRO A 44 -20.32 -3.26 2.95
N SER A 45 -19.63 -4.07 2.15
CA SER A 45 -18.85 -5.22 2.60
C SER A 45 -17.34 -4.95 2.68
N GLU A 46 -16.90 -3.71 2.51
CA GLU A 46 -15.48 -3.38 2.39
C GLU A 46 -14.88 -2.95 3.73
N GLY A 47 -15.00 -3.81 4.74
CA GLY A 47 -14.48 -3.65 6.10
C GLY A 47 -15.59 -3.54 7.14
N GLU A 48 -15.39 -4.17 8.29
CA GLU A 48 -16.41 -4.39 9.32
C GLU A 48 -16.48 -3.26 10.37
N GLY A 49 -15.42 -2.46 10.49
CA GLY A 49 -15.37 -1.33 11.42
C GLY A 49 -15.90 -0.01 10.83
N PRO A 50 -15.95 1.05 11.65
CA PRO A 50 -15.36 1.13 12.98
C PRO A 50 -16.20 0.40 14.04
N PHE A 51 -15.52 -0.33 14.93
CA PHE A 51 -16.16 -0.97 16.08
C PHE A 51 -16.31 0.04 17.21
N GLU A 52 -17.39 -0.04 17.98
CA GLU A 52 -17.50 0.70 19.25
C GLU A 52 -16.34 0.31 20.17
N ARG A 53 -16.10 -1.01 20.29
CA ARG A 53 -15.00 -1.57 21.08
C ARG A 53 -14.52 -2.91 20.51
N LEU A 54 -13.42 -2.87 19.76
CA LEU A 54 -12.70 -4.05 19.27
C LEU A 54 -11.63 -4.46 20.28
N ILE A 55 -11.58 -5.75 20.64
CA ILE A 55 -10.49 -6.31 21.44
C ILE A 55 -9.73 -7.38 20.66
N ILE A 56 -8.44 -7.15 20.47
CA ILE A 56 -7.51 -8.15 19.94
C ILE A 56 -6.92 -8.90 21.12
N ARG A 57 -7.14 -10.22 21.17
CA ARG A 57 -6.93 -11.06 22.34
C ARG A 57 -5.58 -11.78 22.29
N GLY A 58 -4.77 -11.66 23.34
CA GLY A 58 -3.64 -12.55 23.62
C GLY A 58 -2.44 -12.47 22.65
N ALA A 59 -2.29 -11.35 21.93
CA ALA A 59 -1.25 -11.19 20.92
C ALA A 59 0.17 -11.04 21.50
N ILE A 60 1.17 -11.43 20.71
CA ILE A 60 2.56 -10.98 20.88
C ILE A 60 2.73 -9.67 20.10
N VAL A 61 3.05 -8.58 20.78
CA VAL A 61 3.11 -7.24 20.17
C VAL A 61 4.53 -6.88 19.80
N ILE A 62 4.73 -6.51 18.53
CA ILE A 62 5.94 -5.86 18.02
C ILE A 62 5.54 -4.42 17.73
N ASP A 63 5.91 -3.48 18.59
CA ASP A 63 5.38 -2.10 18.56
C ASP A 63 6.08 -1.14 17.58
N GLY A 64 7.12 -1.62 16.88
CA GLY A 64 7.88 -0.83 15.91
C GLY A 64 9.00 0.02 16.51
N THR A 65 9.24 -0.05 17.83
CA THR A 65 10.33 0.70 18.50
C THR A 65 11.71 0.06 18.31
N GLY A 66 11.76 -1.15 17.75
CA GLY A 66 12.98 -1.96 17.66
C GLY A 66 13.27 -2.79 18.91
N GLY A 67 12.46 -2.67 19.97
CA GLY A 67 12.52 -3.53 21.14
C GLY A 67 12.11 -4.99 20.86
N PRO A 68 12.37 -5.91 21.80
CA PRO A 68 11.96 -7.30 21.66
C PRO A 68 10.42 -7.42 21.68
N PRO A 69 9.84 -8.42 20.97
CA PRO A 69 8.40 -8.69 21.04
C PRO A 69 7.91 -8.93 22.47
N GLN A 70 6.72 -8.41 22.80
CA GLN A 70 6.16 -8.45 24.16
C GLN A 70 4.75 -9.05 24.18
N GLY A 71 4.50 -10.05 25.03
CA GLY A 71 3.16 -10.61 25.20
C GLY A 71 3.10 -11.81 26.15
N PRO A 72 1.90 -12.38 26.36
CA PRO A 72 0.64 -12.04 25.67
C PRO A 72 0.02 -10.72 26.14
N LYS A 73 -0.58 -9.96 25.20
CA LYS A 73 -1.30 -8.71 25.49
C LYS A 73 -2.68 -8.68 24.83
N ASP A 74 -3.64 -8.06 25.51
CA ASP A 74 -4.90 -7.63 24.91
C ASP A 74 -4.77 -6.18 24.44
N ILE A 75 -5.23 -5.88 23.22
CA ILE A 75 -5.25 -4.53 22.63
C ILE A 75 -6.70 -4.11 22.46
N VAL A 76 -7.06 -2.96 23.02
CA VAL A 76 -8.41 -2.39 22.93
C VAL A 76 -8.41 -1.22 21.98
N ILE A 77 -9.30 -1.27 21.00
CA ILE A 77 -9.50 -0.25 19.98
C ILE A 77 -10.95 0.23 20.07
N GLU A 78 -11.15 1.54 20.20
CA GLU A 78 -12.48 2.16 20.19
C GLU A 78 -12.55 3.15 19.01
N GLY A 79 -13.53 2.95 18.14
CA GLY A 79 -13.62 3.63 16.86
C GLY A 79 -12.39 3.36 16.00
N ASN A 80 -11.46 4.32 15.95
CA ASN A 80 -10.23 4.28 15.17
C ASN A 80 -8.97 4.55 16.02
N ARG A 81 -9.03 4.36 17.34
CA ARG A 81 -7.92 4.64 18.26
C ARG A 81 -7.65 3.47 19.20
N ILE A 82 -6.37 3.17 19.41
CA ILE A 82 -5.93 2.28 20.48
C ILE A 82 -6.10 3.04 21.81
N VAL A 83 -6.97 2.56 22.68
CA VAL A 83 -7.25 3.19 23.99
C VAL A 83 -6.54 2.48 25.13
N GLN A 84 -6.17 1.21 24.96
CA GLN A 84 -5.52 0.42 25.99
C GLN A 84 -4.70 -0.72 25.39
N ILE A 85 -3.54 -1.00 25.99
CA ILE A 85 -2.77 -2.23 25.78
C ILE A 85 -2.54 -2.87 27.14
N ARG A 86 -3.12 -4.05 27.39
CA ARG A 86 -3.07 -4.75 28.67
C ARG A 86 -2.12 -5.94 28.59
N ASN A 87 -1.09 -5.95 29.44
CA ASN A 87 -0.25 -7.13 29.63
C ASN A 87 -1.00 -8.19 30.45
N LEU A 88 -1.02 -9.44 29.98
CA LEU A 88 -1.72 -10.56 30.62
C LEU A 88 -0.79 -11.44 31.47
N GLY A 89 0.51 -11.19 31.46
CA GLY A 89 1.51 -11.96 32.19
C GLY A 89 2.65 -12.46 31.30
N ALA A 90 3.31 -13.53 31.73
CA ALA A 90 4.34 -14.19 30.95
C ALA A 90 3.76 -15.30 30.06
N PRO A 91 4.42 -15.66 28.95
CA PRO A 91 4.04 -16.81 28.15
C PRO A 91 3.94 -18.09 29.00
N ASN A 92 2.97 -18.95 28.69
CA ASN A 92 2.70 -20.24 29.34
C ASN A 92 2.24 -20.18 30.81
N LEU A 93 1.93 -19.00 31.36
CA LEU A 93 1.21 -18.89 32.62
C LEU A 93 -0.31 -18.81 32.37
N PRO A 94 -1.15 -19.33 33.29
CA PRO A 94 -2.58 -19.13 33.22
C PRO A 94 -2.93 -17.64 33.17
N ILE A 95 -3.79 -17.26 32.22
CA ILE A 95 -4.31 -15.89 32.12
C ILE A 95 -5.53 -15.79 33.03
N ASP A 96 -5.51 -14.81 33.92
CA ASP A 96 -6.65 -14.46 34.76
C ASP A 96 -7.73 -13.75 33.90
N PRO A 97 -8.92 -14.35 33.72
CA PRO A 97 -9.98 -13.79 32.89
C PRO A 97 -10.51 -12.46 33.43
N ASP A 98 -10.51 -12.26 34.74
CA ASP A 98 -11.05 -11.05 35.38
C ASP A 98 -10.17 -9.82 35.12
N ARG A 99 -8.90 -10.03 34.78
CA ARG A 99 -7.94 -8.98 34.46
C ARG A 99 -7.96 -8.55 32.99
N ARG A 100 -8.71 -9.27 32.14
CA ARG A 100 -8.83 -8.94 30.72
C ARG A 100 -9.82 -7.78 30.52
N PRO A 101 -9.61 -6.92 29.51
CA PRO A 101 -10.61 -5.91 29.18
C PRO A 101 -11.92 -6.58 28.74
N GLN A 102 -13.05 -6.08 29.24
CA GLN A 102 -14.38 -6.63 28.99
C GLN A 102 -15.15 -5.81 27.94
N GLU A 103 -16.38 -6.25 27.65
CA GLU A 103 -17.38 -5.52 26.85
C GLU A 103 -16.98 -5.28 25.39
N ALA A 104 -16.38 -6.29 24.75
CA ALA A 104 -16.09 -6.20 23.32
C ALA A 104 -17.38 -6.20 22.49
N THR A 105 -17.47 -5.28 21.52
CA THR A 105 -18.44 -5.34 20.43
C THR A 105 -17.88 -6.07 19.21
N GLY A 106 -16.57 -6.32 19.18
CA GLY A 106 -15.89 -7.17 18.21
C GLY A 106 -14.64 -7.77 18.83
N GLU A 107 -14.31 -9.02 18.48
CA GLU A 107 -13.13 -9.70 19.00
C GLU A 107 -12.32 -10.36 17.88
N ILE A 108 -10.99 -10.33 18.04
CA ILE A 108 -10.04 -11.08 17.21
C ILE A 108 -9.19 -11.93 18.16
N ASP A 109 -9.24 -13.24 18.00
CA ASP A 109 -8.31 -14.15 18.70
C ASP A 109 -6.95 -14.14 18.00
N ALA A 110 -5.95 -13.60 18.69
CA ALA A 110 -4.57 -13.50 18.22
C ALA A 110 -3.61 -14.27 19.13
N PHE A 111 -4.09 -15.24 19.90
CA PHE A 111 -3.23 -16.04 20.75
C PHE A 111 -2.20 -16.82 19.92
N GLY A 112 -0.92 -16.71 20.29
CA GLY A 112 0.19 -17.31 19.51
C GLY A 112 0.50 -16.58 18.19
N MET A 113 -0.22 -15.51 17.87
CA MET A 113 0.03 -14.67 16.70
C MET A 113 0.79 -13.40 17.09
N PHE A 114 1.31 -12.72 16.06
CA PHE A 114 1.97 -11.43 16.20
C PHE A 114 1.08 -10.30 15.72
N VAL A 115 1.11 -9.18 16.42
CA VAL A 115 0.49 -7.92 16.00
C VAL A 115 1.59 -6.89 15.78
N LEU A 116 1.51 -6.22 14.64
CA LEU A 116 2.42 -5.16 14.22
C LEU A 116 1.62 -3.87 13.94
N PRO A 117 2.25 -2.68 14.01
CA PRO A 117 1.72 -1.48 13.39
C PRO A 117 1.42 -1.71 11.92
N GLY A 118 0.38 -1.04 11.41
CA GLY A 118 0.15 -1.00 9.97
C GLY A 118 1.35 -0.38 9.25
N PHE A 119 1.73 -0.96 8.10
CA PHE A 119 2.91 -0.51 7.37
C PHE A 119 2.70 0.87 6.76
N VAL A 120 3.82 1.61 6.68
CA VAL A 120 3.89 2.96 6.11
C VAL A 120 4.82 2.91 4.90
N ASP A 121 4.25 3.08 3.70
CA ASP A 121 5.05 3.21 2.48
C ASP A 121 5.40 4.69 2.25
N THR A 122 6.69 5.01 2.34
CA THR A 122 7.17 6.38 2.21
C THR A 122 7.39 6.85 0.77
N HIS A 123 7.23 5.96 -0.21
CA HIS A 123 7.47 6.26 -1.62
C HIS A 123 6.48 5.52 -2.52
N ALA A 124 5.21 5.86 -2.37
CA ALA A 124 4.12 5.21 -3.09
C ALA A 124 3.75 5.99 -4.36
N HIS A 125 3.52 5.28 -5.46
CA HIS A 125 2.90 5.85 -6.65
C HIS A 125 1.62 5.09 -6.95
N THR A 126 0.49 5.79 -6.95
CA THR A 126 -0.82 5.21 -7.34
C THR A 126 -0.83 4.74 -8.81
N GLY A 127 0.18 5.12 -9.59
CA GLY A 127 0.33 4.72 -10.98
C GLY A 127 -0.35 5.68 -11.94
N GLY A 128 -0.29 5.37 -13.22
CA GLY A 128 -0.90 6.12 -14.31
C GLY A 128 -1.52 5.16 -15.33
N ARG A 129 -2.25 5.67 -16.33
CA ARG A 129 -2.95 4.81 -17.31
C ARG A 129 -2.08 3.76 -18.00
N ALA A 130 -0.80 4.03 -18.21
CA ALA A 130 0.16 3.08 -18.79
C ALA A 130 0.29 1.77 -17.98
N GLN A 131 0.00 1.80 -16.67
CA GLN A 131 0.00 0.63 -15.80
C GLN A 131 -1.23 -0.27 -16.02
N GLY A 132 -2.31 0.27 -16.61
CA GLY A 132 -3.51 -0.50 -16.94
C GLY A 132 -4.39 -0.88 -15.73
N THR A 133 -4.15 -0.33 -14.55
CA THR A 133 -4.92 -0.61 -13.33
C THR A 133 -5.54 0.67 -12.74
N PRO A 134 -6.80 0.64 -12.29
CA PRO A 134 -7.41 1.78 -11.61
C PRO A 134 -6.83 1.99 -10.21
N ALA A 135 -7.05 3.17 -9.63
CA ALA A 135 -6.55 3.49 -8.28
C ALA A 135 -7.09 2.53 -7.22
N GLU A 136 -8.35 2.09 -7.36
CA GLU A 136 -8.99 1.11 -6.47
C GLU A 136 -8.16 -0.17 -6.29
N TYR A 137 -7.69 -0.73 -7.40
CA TYR A 137 -6.89 -1.95 -7.37
C TYR A 137 -5.60 -1.75 -6.57
N VAL A 138 -4.88 -0.65 -6.84
CA VAL A 138 -3.62 -0.33 -6.17
C VAL A 138 -3.83 -0.11 -4.68
N TYR A 139 -4.87 0.64 -4.32
CA TYR A 139 -5.22 0.93 -2.92
C TYR A 139 -5.60 -0.32 -2.13
N LYS A 140 -6.44 -1.18 -2.71
CA LYS A 140 -6.81 -2.46 -2.10
C LYS A 140 -5.64 -3.42 -2.01
N LEU A 141 -4.75 -3.43 -3.01
CA LEU A 141 -3.53 -4.24 -2.98
C LEU A 141 -2.63 -3.82 -1.81
N TRP A 142 -2.39 -2.52 -1.64
CA TRP A 142 -1.63 -2.00 -0.49
C TRP A 142 -2.24 -2.40 0.85
N LEU A 143 -3.55 -2.19 1.03
CA LEU A 143 -4.25 -2.57 2.26
C LEU A 143 -4.19 -4.08 2.51
N GLY A 144 -4.38 -4.90 1.46
CA GLY A 144 -4.27 -6.35 1.53
C GLY A 144 -2.88 -6.86 1.91
N HIS A 145 -1.84 -6.06 1.67
CA HIS A 145 -0.46 -6.31 2.10
C HIS A 145 -0.07 -5.59 3.40
N GLY A 146 -1.04 -5.01 4.12
CA GLY A 146 -0.82 -4.37 5.42
C GLY A 146 -0.31 -2.93 5.35
N VAL A 147 -0.20 -2.32 4.16
CA VAL A 147 0.14 -0.91 4.00
C VAL A 147 -1.10 -0.06 4.28
N THR A 148 -1.11 0.56 5.46
CA THR A 148 -2.25 1.36 5.95
C THR A 148 -2.05 2.86 5.77
N THR A 149 -0.82 3.29 5.48
CA THR A 149 -0.47 4.69 5.22
C THR A 149 0.53 4.78 4.09
N ILE A 150 0.37 5.75 3.21
CA ILE A 150 1.29 6.03 2.11
C ILE A 150 1.72 7.49 2.09
N ARG A 151 2.89 7.74 1.52
CA ARG A 151 3.35 9.04 1.07
C ARG A 151 3.49 9.02 -0.44
N ASP A 152 2.70 9.84 -1.13
CA ASP A 152 2.74 9.99 -2.59
C ASP A 152 3.66 11.18 -2.96
N PRO A 153 4.86 10.94 -3.53
CA PRO A 153 5.79 11.99 -3.94
C PRO A 153 5.50 12.52 -5.36
N GLY A 154 4.35 12.17 -5.94
CA GLY A 154 3.87 12.53 -7.27
C GLY A 154 3.53 11.30 -8.11
N SER A 155 2.27 10.89 -8.12
CA SER A 155 1.74 9.79 -8.95
C SER A 155 1.57 10.14 -10.44
N GLY A 156 1.64 11.42 -10.81
CA GLY A 156 1.48 11.85 -12.20
C GLY A 156 0.01 11.96 -12.67
N ASN A 157 -0.96 11.73 -11.78
CA ASN A 157 -2.40 11.94 -12.02
C ASN A 157 -2.87 13.39 -11.79
N GLY A 158 -1.95 14.32 -11.51
CA GLY A 158 -2.28 15.71 -11.20
C GLY A 158 -2.53 15.98 -9.71
N VAL A 159 -2.28 17.21 -9.28
CA VAL A 159 -2.33 17.60 -7.85
C VAL A 159 -3.76 17.51 -7.30
N GLY A 160 -4.74 18.05 -8.04
CA GLY A 160 -6.15 18.04 -7.65
C GLY A 160 -6.69 16.62 -7.46
N TRP A 161 -6.38 15.72 -8.39
CA TRP A 161 -6.76 14.31 -8.33
C TRP A 161 -6.24 13.63 -7.05
N THR A 162 -4.95 13.83 -6.73
CA THR A 162 -4.32 13.21 -5.55
C THR A 162 -4.83 13.81 -4.24
N LEU A 163 -5.11 15.12 -4.22
CA LEU A 163 -5.71 15.78 -3.06
C LEU A 163 -7.15 15.30 -2.83
N GLU A 164 -7.93 15.11 -3.89
CA GLU A 164 -9.28 14.53 -3.81
C GLU A 164 -9.24 13.12 -3.21
N ALA A 165 -8.34 12.26 -3.71
CA ALA A 165 -8.16 10.91 -3.18
C ALA A 165 -7.78 10.94 -1.69
N ARG A 166 -6.88 11.87 -1.28
CA ARG A 166 -6.53 12.08 0.13
C ARG A 166 -7.75 12.44 0.97
N GLU A 167 -8.56 13.41 0.55
CA GLU A 167 -9.73 13.87 1.31
C GLU A 167 -10.83 12.81 1.38
N ARG A 168 -11.03 12.03 0.31
CA ARG A 168 -11.98 10.90 0.31
C ARG A 168 -11.50 9.77 1.22
N SER A 169 -10.20 9.43 1.18
CA SER A 169 -9.60 8.46 2.11
C SER A 169 -9.70 8.92 3.57
N ALA A 170 -9.38 10.19 3.86
CA ALA A 170 -9.45 10.75 5.21
C ALA A 170 -10.87 10.72 5.82
N ARG A 171 -11.90 10.84 4.96
CA ARG A 171 -13.32 10.72 5.33
C ARG A 171 -13.85 9.29 5.24
N ASN A 172 -12.99 8.30 4.97
CA ASN A 172 -13.37 6.89 4.84
C ASN A 172 -14.45 6.64 3.77
N GLN A 173 -14.46 7.46 2.71
CA GLN A 173 -15.40 7.36 1.59
C GLN A 173 -14.94 6.37 0.52
N ILE A 174 -13.64 6.02 0.50
CA ILE A 174 -13.04 5.05 -0.41
C ILE A 174 -12.19 4.06 0.39
N VAL A 175 -12.01 2.86 -0.16
CA VAL A 175 -11.09 1.86 0.41
C VAL A 175 -9.67 2.18 -0.01
N ALA A 176 -8.96 2.94 0.84
CA ALA A 176 -7.59 3.33 0.58
C ALA A 176 -6.77 3.46 1.87
N PRO A 177 -5.43 3.31 1.79
CA PRO A 177 -4.53 3.73 2.87
C PRO A 177 -4.73 5.22 3.19
N ARG A 178 -4.29 5.66 4.36
CA ARG A 178 -4.14 7.08 4.66
C ARG A 178 -3.12 7.70 3.69
N ILE A 179 -3.51 8.77 2.99
CA ILE A 179 -2.67 9.37 1.96
C ILE A 179 -2.06 10.69 2.45
N PHE A 180 -0.73 10.78 2.39
CA PHE A 180 -0.01 12.04 2.49
C PHE A 180 0.54 12.44 1.13
N VAL A 181 0.25 13.67 0.69
CA VAL A 181 0.59 14.16 -0.64
C VAL A 181 1.82 15.07 -0.56
N TYR A 182 2.87 14.72 -1.29
CA TYR A 182 4.13 15.48 -1.38
C TYR A 182 4.44 15.76 -2.85
N VAL A 183 3.64 16.64 -3.45
CA VAL A 183 3.82 17.03 -4.85
C VAL A 183 5.17 17.69 -5.08
N ARG A 184 5.72 17.47 -6.27
CA ARG A 184 6.99 18.07 -6.67
C ARG A 184 6.83 19.59 -6.83
N PRO A 185 7.86 20.39 -6.50
CA PRO A 185 7.87 21.80 -6.86
C PRO A 185 7.58 22.00 -8.35
N GLY A 186 6.75 22.99 -8.68
CA GLY A 186 6.37 23.29 -10.06
C GLY A 186 5.26 22.41 -10.65
N ALA A 187 4.63 21.54 -9.86
CA ALA A 187 3.54 20.65 -10.31
C ALA A 187 2.18 21.36 -10.54
N GLY A 188 2.15 22.70 -10.53
CA GLY A 188 0.95 23.47 -10.92
C GLY A 188 -0.12 23.61 -9.84
N TRP A 189 0.25 23.71 -8.56
CA TRP A 189 -0.68 24.20 -7.54
C TRP A 189 -0.89 25.70 -7.75
N ASP A 190 -2.12 26.08 -8.07
CA ASP A 190 -2.58 27.43 -8.39
C ASP A 190 -3.12 28.21 -7.17
N GLY A 191 -3.12 27.58 -5.98
CA GLY A 191 -3.63 28.15 -4.73
C GLY A 191 -4.89 27.46 -4.25
#